data_AF-A0A499UPF4-F1
#
_entry.id   AF-A0A499UPF4-F1
#
_cell.length_a   1.000
_cell.length_b   1.000
_cell.length_c   1.000
_cell.angle_alpha   90.00
_cell.angle_beta   90.00
_cell.angle_gamma   90.00
#
_symmetry.space_group_name_H-M   'P 1'
#
loop_
_entity.id
_entity.type
_entity.pdbx_description
1 polymer ?
#
loop_
_entity_poly.entity_id
_entity_poly.type
_entity_poly.pdbx_seq_one_letter_code
_entity_poly.pdbx_strand_id
1 'polypeptide(L)'
;MIKRIAGRRTCRQDSSHTFHVEYKPPKAAGVCDACGGELYQREDDSEETVRKRLEVYHRETEPIIDYYKAKGLVVTISALGKVSEVTQRAMDALAAKAA
;
A
#
# COMPACT_ATOMS: atom_id res chain seq x y z
N MET A 1 6.25 5.66 3.85
CA MET A 1 5.95 4.37 3.17
C MET A 1 6.53 3.18 3.92
N ILE A 2 7.83 3.18 4.26
CA ILE A 2 8.51 2.07 4.94
C ILE A 2 7.75 1.56 6.17
N LYS A 3 7.45 2.44 7.14
CA LYS A 3 6.69 2.08 8.36
C LYS A 3 5.35 1.39 8.06
N ARG A 4 4.65 1.82 7.01
CA ARG A 4 3.34 1.26 6.60
C ARG A 4 3.47 -0.19 6.12
N ILE A 5 4.57 -0.52 5.43
CA ILE A 5 4.80 -1.87 4.92
C ILE A 5 5.38 -2.74 6.04
N ALA A 6 6.40 -2.25 6.76
CA ALA A 6 7.05 -3.00 7.82
C ALA A 6 6.17 -3.28 9.04
N GLY A 7 5.18 -2.42 9.30
CA GLY A 7 4.20 -2.64 10.35
C GLY A 7 3.12 -3.67 10.00
N ARG A 8 3.07 -4.19 8.77
CA ARG A 8 2.02 -5.12 8.32
C ARG A 8 2.16 -6.49 8.97
N ARG A 9 1.02 -7.06 9.36
CA ARG A 9 0.90 -8.45 9.82
C ARG A 9 -0.17 -9.15 9.01
N THR A 10 0.13 -10.36 8.58
CA THR A 10 -0.74 -11.20 7.74
C THR A 10 -1.07 -12.47 8.50
N CYS A 11 -2.32 -12.92 8.43
CA CYS A 11 -2.70 -14.20 9.03
C CYS A 11 -2.21 -15.37 8.17
N ARG A 12 -1.67 -16.41 8.81
CA ARG A 12 -1.22 -17.63 8.14
C ARG A 12 -2.36 -18.45 7.52
N GLN A 13 -3.55 -18.38 8.11
CA GLN A 13 -4.71 -19.15 7.63
C GLN A 13 -5.44 -18.44 6.48
N ASP A 14 -5.50 -17.11 6.50
CA ASP A 14 -6.15 -16.31 5.47
C ASP A 14 -5.39 -15.00 5.24
N SER A 15 -4.78 -14.85 4.06
CA SER A 15 -3.96 -13.70 3.72
C SER A 15 -4.76 -12.40 3.53
N SER A 16 -6.09 -12.47 3.39
CA SER A 16 -6.97 -11.29 3.35
C SER A 16 -7.06 -10.60 4.73
N HIS A 17 -6.85 -11.35 5.81
CA HIS A 17 -6.82 -10.82 7.16
C HIS A 17 -5.49 -10.11 7.44
N THR A 18 -5.49 -8.81 7.18
CA THR A 18 -4.33 -7.94 7.38
C THR A 18 -4.52 -6.99 8.56
N PHE A 19 -3.46 -6.86 9.33
CA PHE A 19 -3.33 -6.01 10.51
C PHE A 19 -2.10 -5.11 10.38
N HIS A 20 -2.02 -4.08 11.23
CA HIS A 20 -0.87 -3.21 11.31
C HIS A 20 -0.56 -2.88 12.77
N VAL A 21 0.70 -3.05 13.18
CA VAL A 21 1.13 -2.88 14.59
C VAL A 21 0.72 -1.56 15.23
N GLU A 22 0.75 -0.44 14.48
CA GLU A 22 0.28 0.88 14.96
C GLU A 22 -1.16 1.24 14.53
N TYR A 23 -1.47 1.18 13.23
CA TYR A 23 -2.75 1.73 12.70
C TYR A 23 -3.96 0.81 12.83
N LYS A 24 -3.76 -0.50 12.96
CA LYS A 24 -4.82 -1.51 13.08
C LYS A 24 -4.28 -2.73 13.85
N PRO A 25 -3.92 -2.56 15.14
CA PRO A 25 -3.35 -3.64 15.93
C PRO A 25 -4.38 -4.75 16.15
N PRO A 26 -3.94 -6.03 16.23
CA PRO A 26 -4.82 -7.10 16.68
C PRO A 26 -5.16 -6.94 18.16
N LYS A 27 -6.27 -7.53 18.62
CA LYS A 27 -6.65 -7.52 20.04
C LYS A 27 -5.64 -8.29 20.89
N ALA A 28 -5.10 -9.38 20.36
CA ALA A 28 -4.05 -10.17 20.99
C ALA A 28 -2.82 -10.22 20.07
N ALA A 29 -1.64 -9.96 20.64
CA ALA A 29 -0.39 -9.97 19.89
C ALA A 29 -0.16 -11.33 19.24
N GLY A 30 0.09 -11.34 17.92
CA GLY A 30 0.33 -12.56 17.16
C GLY A 30 -0.92 -13.38 16.81
N VAL A 31 -2.13 -12.93 17.16
CA VAL A 31 -3.37 -13.68 16.93
C VAL A 31 -4.33 -12.91 16.02
N CYS A 32 -4.88 -13.59 15.03
CA CYS A 32 -5.85 -13.04 14.10
C CYS A 32 -7.21 -12.88 14.77
N ASP A 33 -7.73 -11.65 14.84
CA ASP A 33 -9.03 -11.38 15.46
C ASP A 33 -10.23 -12.01 14.73
N ALA A 34 -10.05 -12.43 13.47
CA ALA A 34 -11.12 -12.99 12.64
C ALA A 34 -11.21 -14.52 12.70
N CYS A 35 -10.07 -15.23 12.78
CA CYS A 35 -10.05 -16.71 12.76
C CYS A 35 -9.22 -17.36 13.87
N GLY A 36 -8.56 -16.58 14.72
CA GLY A 36 -7.68 -17.09 15.79
C GLY A 36 -6.33 -17.63 15.31
N GLY A 37 -6.03 -17.58 14.00
CA GLY A 37 -4.75 -18.02 13.44
C GLY A 37 -3.56 -17.12 13.80
N GLU A 38 -2.34 -17.61 13.58
CA GLU A 38 -1.10 -16.86 13.83
C GLU A 38 -0.95 -15.70 12.84
N LEU A 39 -0.61 -14.52 13.37
CA LEU A 39 -0.18 -13.37 12.60
C LEU A 39 1.34 -13.33 12.50
N TYR A 40 1.85 -13.21 11.27
CA TYR A 40 3.28 -13.09 11.00
C TYR A 40 3.59 -11.87 10.15
N GLN A 41 4.83 -11.42 10.16
CA GLN A 41 5.36 -10.45 9.21
C GLN A 41 5.93 -11.20 8.02
N ARG A 42 5.56 -10.81 6.81
CA ARG A 42 6.14 -11.40 5.61
C ARG A 42 7.60 -10.99 5.47
N GLU A 43 8.43 -11.86 4.88
CA GLU A 43 9.85 -11.59 4.69
C GLU A 43 10.09 -10.31 3.86
N ASP A 44 9.25 -10.06 2.85
CA ASP A 44 9.35 -8.89 1.97
C ASP A 44 8.90 -7.57 2.61
N ASP A 45 8.42 -7.62 3.86
CA ASP A 45 8.03 -6.48 4.68
C ASP A 45 9.13 -6.05 5.65
N SER A 46 10.34 -6.61 5.61
CA SER A 46 11.45 -6.09 6.42
C SER A 46 11.80 -4.66 5.99
N GLU A 47 12.25 -3.79 6.92
CA GLU A 47 12.62 -2.41 6.57
C GLU A 47 13.69 -2.36 5.48
N GLU A 48 14.70 -3.22 5.57
CA GLU A 48 15.77 -3.32 4.59
C GLU A 48 15.23 -3.69 3.20
N THR A 49 14.41 -4.74 3.13
CA THR A 49 13.81 -5.19 1.87
C THR A 49 12.90 -4.11 1.28
N VAL A 50 12.11 -3.43 2.11
CA VAL A 50 11.23 -2.35 1.66
C VAL A 50 12.04 -1.17 1.13
N ARG A 51 13.14 -0.81 1.80
CA ARG A 51 14.04 0.26 1.34
C ARG A 51 14.64 -0.09 -0.02
N LYS A 52 15.13 -1.33 -0.19
CA LYS A 52 15.67 -1.80 -1.46
C LYS A 52 14.63 -1.80 -2.57
N ARG A 53 13.39 -2.23 -2.27
CA ARG A 53 12.28 -2.19 -3.23
C ARG A 53 11.92 -0.77 -3.66
N LEU A 54 11.95 0.20 -2.75
CA LEU A 54 11.72 1.61 -3.07
C LEU A 54 12.84 2.18 -3.95
N GLU A 55 14.09 1.85 -3.67
CA GLU A 55 15.22 2.25 -4.52
C GLU A 55 15.06 1.73 -5.95
N VAL A 56 14.73 0.43 -6.10
CA VAL A 56 14.46 -0.20 -7.39
C VAL A 56 13.26 0.45 -8.09
N TYR A 57 12.18 0.74 -7.36
CA TYR A 57 11.02 1.45 -7.90
C TYR A 57 11.40 2.81 -8.48
N HIS A 58 12.15 3.64 -7.74
CA HIS A 58 12.59 4.95 -8.22
C HIS A 58 13.52 4.86 -9.43
N ARG A 59 14.38 3.83 -9.48
CA ARG A 59 15.31 3.64 -10.59
C ARG A 59 14.64 3.12 -11.86
N GLU A 60 13.75 2.14 -11.73
CA GLU A 60 13.29 1.31 -12.86
C GLU A 60 11.82 1.52 -13.20
N THR A 61 10.98 1.84 -12.22
CA THR A 61 9.53 1.95 -12.42
C THR A 61 9.07 3.40 -12.53
N GLU A 62 9.62 4.31 -11.72
CA GLU A 62 9.23 5.73 -11.73
C GLU A 62 9.40 6.37 -13.12
N PRO A 63 10.47 6.15 -13.91
CA PRO A 63 10.61 6.76 -15.24
C PRO A 63 9.50 6.38 -16.23
N ILE A 64 8.81 5.25 -16.02
CA ILE A 64 7.66 4.84 -16.85
C ILE A 64 6.53 5.89 -16.76
N ILE A 65 6.40 6.57 -15.61
CA ILE A 65 5.41 7.64 -15.46
C ILE A 65 5.66 8.78 -16.43
N ASP A 66 6.93 9.10 -16.72
CA ASP A 66 7.29 10.20 -17.59
C ASP A 66 6.95 9.89 -19.05
N TYR A 67 7.09 8.62 -19.46
CA TYR A 67 6.58 8.14 -20.75
C TYR A 67 5.07 8.38 -20.92
N TYR A 68 4.26 8.04 -19.91
CA TYR A 68 2.82 8.26 -19.99
C TYR A 68 2.42 9.73 -19.80
N LYS A 69 3.16 10.51 -19.01
CA LYS A 69 2.96 11.97 -18.87
C LYS A 69 3.18 12.67 -20.21
N ALA A 70 4.23 12.32 -20.94
CA ALA A 70 4.52 12.89 -22.26
C ALA A 70 3.40 12.66 -23.28
N LYS A 71 2.62 11.59 -23.12
CA LYS A 71 1.42 11.30 -23.93
C LYS A 71 0.14 11.96 -23.43
N GLY A 72 0.21 12.77 -22.37
CA GLY A 72 -0.97 13.33 -21.70
C GLY A 72 -1.85 12.27 -21.04
N LEU A 73 -1.31 11.08 -20.75
CA LEU A 73 -2.08 9.94 -20.23
C LEU A 73 -2.14 9.88 -18.69
N VAL A 74 -1.32 10.64 -17.98
CA VAL A 74 -1.23 10.62 -16.51
C VAL A 74 -2.02 11.76 -15.87
N VAL A 75 -2.73 11.45 -14.78
CA VAL A 75 -3.24 12.44 -13.83
C VAL A 75 -2.73 12.06 -12.45
N THR A 76 -2.12 13.02 -11.75
CA THR A 76 -1.57 12.78 -10.40
C THR A 76 -2.57 13.21 -9.34
N ILE A 77 -2.85 12.31 -8.39
CA ILE A 77 -3.68 12.58 -7.22
C ILE A 77 -2.90 12.26 -5.94
N SER A 78 -3.26 12.88 -4.83
CA SER A 78 -2.70 12.53 -3.52
C SER A 78 -3.30 11.23 -2.99
N ALA A 79 -2.44 10.31 -2.54
CA ALA A 79 -2.82 9.04 -1.92
C ALA A 79 -2.90 9.09 -0.39
N LEU A 80 -2.84 10.29 0.21
CA LEU A 80 -2.93 10.52 1.65
C LEU A 80 -4.38 10.74 2.08
N GLY A 81 -4.82 10.11 3.17
CA GLY A 81 -6.17 10.25 3.72
C GLY A 81 -6.90 8.91 3.85
N LYS A 82 -8.21 8.98 4.10
CA LYS A 82 -9.07 7.78 4.16
C LYS A 82 -9.22 7.16 2.77
N VAL A 83 -9.47 5.86 2.73
CA VAL A 83 -9.67 5.13 1.47
C VAL A 83 -10.78 5.78 0.62
N SER A 84 -11.92 6.13 1.22
CA SER A 84 -13.03 6.79 0.54
C SER A 84 -12.65 8.14 -0.10
N GLU A 85 -11.84 8.95 0.60
CA GLU A 85 -11.37 10.26 0.11
C GLU A 85 -10.38 10.11 -1.05
N VAL A 86 -9.54 9.08 -1.02
CA VAL A 86 -8.63 8.76 -2.14
C VAL A 86 -9.44 8.26 -3.35
N THR A 87 -10.43 7.39 -3.13
CA THR A 87 -11.32 6.88 -4.19
C THR A 87 -12.06 8.02 -4.88
N GLN A 88 -12.66 8.95 -4.14
CA GLN A 88 -13.38 10.08 -4.72
C GLN A 88 -12.46 10.92 -5.62
N ARG A 89 -11.27 11.29 -5.12
CA ARG A 89 -10.27 12.03 -5.91
C ARG A 89 -9.87 11.33 -7.20
N ALA A 90 -9.76 10.00 -7.17
CA ALA A 90 -9.45 9.22 -8.38
C ALA A 90 -10.58 9.30 -9.41
N MET A 91 -11.84 9.18 -8.98
CA MET A 91 -12.99 9.29 -9.86
C MET A 91 -13.13 10.69 -10.45
N ASP A 92 -12.95 11.73 -9.64
CA ASP A 92 -13.00 13.13 -10.08
C ASP A 92 -11.92 13.43 -11.12
N ALA A 93 -10.69 12.95 -10.90
CA ALA A 93 -9.57 13.10 -11.82
C ALA A 93 -9.81 12.42 -13.18
N LEU A 94 -10.48 11.27 -13.20
CA LEU A 94 -10.85 10.56 -14.43
C LEU A 94 -11.98 11.29 -15.17
N ALA A 95 -12.99 11.77 -14.45
CA ALA A 95 -14.11 12.50 -15.03
C ALA A 95 -13.65 13.82 -15.67
N ALA A 96 -12.79 14.59 -14.98
CA ALA A 96 -12.26 15.86 -15.48
C ALA A 96 -11.41 15.73 -16.74
N LYS A 97 -10.84 14.55 -17.00
CA LYS A 97 -10.04 14.27 -18.21
C LYS A 97 -10.89 13.83 -19.40
N ALA A 98 -12.09 13.30 -19.14
CA ALA A 98 -13.02 12.87 -20.18
C ALA A 98 -13.88 14.03 -20.73
N ALA A 99 -13.90 15.17 -20.04
CA ALA A 99 -14.56 16.40 -20.45
C ALA A 99 -13.63 17.28 -21.32
#